data_AF-K1WF91-F1
#
_entry.id   AF-K1WF91-F1
#
_cell.length_a   1.000
_cell.length_b   1.000
_cell.length_c   1.000
_cell.angle_alpha   90.00
_cell.angle_beta   90.00
_cell.angle_gamma   90.00
#
_symmetry.space_group_name_H-M   'P 1'
#
loop_
_entity.id
_entity.type
_entity.pdbx_description
1 polymer ?
#
loop_
_entity_poly.entity_id
_entity_poly.type
_entity_poly.pdbx_seq_one_letter_code
_entity_poly.pdbx_strand_id
1 'polypeptide(L)'
;MSVDAGTVCNATRGEKWEHEHVHADCGRAAAWGGAPAESTLKLLSGVIISGPYIRSTTPQSAIQIKAGTLAANLGLGNFCIAAPLDVKELTHNEDVQKKTKDDPWCEPSGSLRTLADMLSYGAVLDSKKARDAWPKDLPLLLYHGEEDKICCPKASGEYFEGCAANDKTHKLLPGLYHEPQNELTYSVRIDGHLGTAMLEWWEALIVGIVVLPITALFWYSCFKYFPSQFHYMSRRFAYYVFGDENVDMIAAVRGYIAELLNLLWFYIRGAPAKAAVGHEL
;
A
#
# COMPACT_ATOMS: atom_id res chain seq x y z
N MET A 1 -6.36 14.80 48.86
CA MET A 1 -5.21 15.69 48.58
C MET A 1 -4.90 15.57 47.11
N SER A 2 -5.16 16.64 46.37
CA SER A 2 -4.87 16.80 44.96
C SER A 2 -3.37 16.68 44.72
N VAL A 3 -2.98 15.87 43.74
CA VAL A 3 -1.62 15.89 43.21
C VAL A 3 -1.72 16.38 41.79
N ASP A 4 -1.32 17.64 41.59
CA ASP A 4 -1.16 18.27 40.28
C ASP A 4 -0.18 17.45 39.43
N ALA A 5 -0.65 16.89 38.32
CA ALA A 5 0.19 16.33 37.27
C ALA A 5 0.42 17.43 36.21
N GLY A 6 1.20 18.44 36.58
CA GLY A 6 1.65 19.48 35.68
C GLY A 6 2.94 19.08 34.98
N THR A 7 2.83 18.50 33.78
CA THR A 7 3.87 18.64 32.74
C THR A 7 3.17 18.97 31.43
N VAL A 8 2.98 20.26 31.20
CA VAL A 8 2.47 20.81 29.94
C VAL A 8 3.64 20.83 28.95
N CYS A 9 3.62 19.95 27.95
CA CYS A 9 4.49 20.09 26.78
C CYS A 9 3.97 21.26 25.92
N ASN A 10 4.53 22.44 26.15
CA ASN A 10 4.20 23.65 25.42
C ASN A 10 5.17 23.81 24.24
N ALA A 11 4.85 23.23 23.09
CA ALA A 11 5.59 23.50 21.85
C ALA A 11 5.09 24.82 21.26
N THR A 12 5.75 25.93 21.62
CA THR A 12 5.52 27.22 20.97
C THR A 12 6.20 27.24 19.59
N ARG A 13 5.48 27.78 18.62
CA ARG A 13 5.80 27.75 17.20
C ARG A 13 6.89 28.79 16.89
N GLY A 14 8.08 28.32 16.53
CA GLY A 14 9.05 29.09 15.74
C GLY A 14 10.35 29.40 16.47
N GLU A 15 11.25 28.42 16.59
CA GLU A 15 12.68 28.64 16.73
C GLU A 15 13.44 27.52 15.97
N LYS A 16 14.66 27.86 15.52
CA LYS A 16 15.47 27.13 14.53
C LYS A 16 15.62 25.63 14.84
N TRP A 17 15.66 24.83 13.76
CA TRP A 17 16.06 23.43 13.78
C TRP A 17 17.54 23.30 14.15
N GLU A 18 17.86 23.35 15.44
CA GLU A 18 19.09 22.79 15.98
C GLU A 18 18.83 21.34 16.39
N HIS A 19 19.76 20.46 16.04
CA HIS A 19 19.71 19.03 16.35
C HIS A 19 19.85 18.81 17.87
N GLU A 20 18.78 19.03 18.62
CA GLU A 20 18.64 18.43 19.94
C GLU A 20 18.27 16.96 19.74
N HIS A 21 19.24 16.08 20.05
CA HIS A 21 18.95 14.69 20.33
C HIS A 21 17.98 14.63 21.51
N VAL A 22 16.68 14.56 21.20
CA VAL A 22 15.66 14.21 22.18
C VAL A 22 15.91 12.75 22.54
N HIS A 23 16.78 12.52 23.51
CA HIS A 23 16.76 11.32 24.31
C HIS A 23 15.40 11.32 25.00
N ALA A 24 14.40 10.71 24.36
CA ALA A 24 13.22 10.25 25.05
C ALA A 24 13.76 9.36 26.17
N ASP A 25 13.63 9.83 27.40
CA ASP A 25 14.11 9.17 28.59
C ASP A 25 13.31 7.86 28.74
N CYS A 26 13.74 6.81 28.04
CA CYS A 26 13.26 5.43 28.10
C CYS A 26 13.74 4.76 29.41
N GLY A 27 14.16 5.57 30.39
CA GLY A 27 14.72 5.22 31.69
C GLY A 27 13.69 5.20 32.80
N ARG A 28 12.54 4.56 32.55
CA ARG A 28 11.61 3.95 33.50
C ARG A 28 10.40 3.56 32.70
N ALA A 29 10.02 2.29 32.75
CA ALA A 29 8.66 1.90 32.43
C ALA A 29 7.72 2.58 33.45
N ALA A 30 7.45 3.87 33.26
CA ALA A 30 6.22 4.45 33.71
C ALA A 30 5.16 3.56 33.07
N ALA A 31 4.46 2.79 33.91
CA ALA A 31 3.22 2.17 33.52
C ALA A 31 2.46 3.23 32.72
N TRP A 32 2.21 2.98 31.43
CA TRP A 32 1.40 3.88 30.60
C TRP A 32 -0.02 3.86 31.19
N GLY A 33 -0.21 4.69 32.21
CA GLY A 33 -1.46 5.01 32.85
C GLY A 33 -2.06 6.19 32.11
N GLY A 34 -2.76 5.90 31.03
CA GLY A 34 -3.59 6.90 30.37
C GLY A 34 -3.82 6.58 28.90
N ALA A 35 -5.08 6.53 28.49
CA ALA A 35 -5.43 6.80 27.11
C ALA A 35 -4.83 8.16 26.69
N PRO A 36 -4.60 8.39 25.38
CA PRO A 36 -4.14 9.70 24.91
C PRO A 36 -5.03 10.82 25.47
N ALA A 37 -4.43 11.98 25.74
CA ALA A 37 -5.20 13.15 26.20
C ALA A 37 -6.36 13.44 25.24
N GLU A 38 -7.51 13.88 25.76
CA GLU A 38 -8.70 14.13 24.95
C GLU A 38 -8.44 15.15 23.82
N SER A 39 -7.57 16.14 24.09
CA SER A 39 -7.12 17.10 23.08
C SER A 39 -6.39 16.43 21.91
N THR A 40 -5.61 15.38 22.17
CA THR A 40 -4.88 14.63 21.13
C THR A 40 -5.84 13.77 20.32
N LEU A 41 -6.83 13.14 20.97
CA LEU A 41 -7.86 12.37 20.27
C LEU A 41 -8.67 13.24 19.30
N LYS A 42 -8.94 14.49 19.67
CA LYS A 42 -9.63 15.47 18.80
C LYS A 42 -8.82 15.90 17.57
N LEU A 43 -7.52 15.60 17.50
CA LEU A 43 -6.70 15.87 16.32
C LEU A 43 -6.81 14.77 15.26
N LEU A 44 -7.38 13.61 15.61
CA LEU A 44 -7.51 12.49 14.70
C LEU A 44 -8.86 12.58 13.95
N SER A 45 -8.81 12.57 12.63
CA SER A 45 -10.02 12.44 11.79
C SER A 45 -10.45 10.99 11.59
N GLY A 46 -9.57 10.03 11.89
CA GLY A 46 -9.82 8.59 11.74
C GLY A 46 -8.55 7.78 11.95
N VAL A 47 -8.69 6.46 12.05
CA VAL A 47 -7.58 5.52 12.19
C VAL A 47 -7.69 4.43 11.13
N ILE A 48 -6.60 4.20 10.40
CA ILE A 48 -6.47 3.11 9.44
C ILE A 48 -5.45 2.11 9.98
N ILE A 49 -5.81 0.83 10.04
CA ILE A 49 -4.97 -0.22 10.61
C ILE A 49 -4.90 -1.41 9.65
N SER A 50 -3.69 -1.77 9.26
CA SER A 50 -3.36 -2.99 8.51
C SER A 50 -2.89 -4.08 9.47
N GLY A 51 -3.41 -5.29 9.35
CA GLY A 51 -2.89 -6.50 10.01
C GLY A 51 -2.47 -6.29 11.48
N PRO A 52 -3.33 -5.76 12.37
CA PRO A 52 -2.90 -5.38 13.71
C PRO A 52 -2.43 -6.56 14.55
N TYR A 53 -1.34 -6.35 15.30
CA TYR A 53 -0.85 -7.31 16.27
C TYR A 53 -1.71 -7.34 17.55
N ILE A 54 -2.83 -8.06 17.48
CA ILE A 54 -3.69 -8.34 18.65
C ILE A 54 -3.31 -9.71 19.23
N ARG A 55 -3.25 -10.71 18.35
CA ARG A 55 -2.76 -12.06 18.64
C ARG A 55 -1.88 -12.53 17.48
N SER A 56 -0.86 -13.30 17.81
CA SER A 56 -0.08 -14.03 16.81
C SER A 56 -0.90 -15.19 16.24
N THR A 57 -0.79 -15.45 14.94
CA THR A 57 -1.38 -16.66 14.32
C THR A 57 -0.75 -17.92 14.90
N THR A 58 0.57 -17.90 15.10
CA THR A 58 1.32 -18.95 15.80
C THR A 58 1.79 -18.41 17.17
N PRO A 59 1.09 -18.73 18.28
CA PRO A 59 1.41 -18.15 19.58
C PRO A 59 2.72 -18.69 20.14
N GLN A 60 3.54 -17.79 20.66
CA GLN A 60 4.73 -18.13 21.44
C GLN A 60 4.34 -18.74 22.80
N SER A 61 5.21 -19.54 23.40
CA SER A 61 4.88 -20.19 24.67
C SER A 61 4.68 -19.14 25.78
N ALA A 62 3.66 -19.32 26.62
CA ALA A 62 3.37 -18.39 27.72
C ALA A 62 4.55 -18.22 28.70
N ILE A 63 5.39 -19.25 28.82
CA ILE A 63 6.60 -19.22 29.64
C ILE A 63 7.66 -18.30 29.02
N GLN A 64 7.90 -18.39 27.71
CA GLN A 64 8.84 -17.49 27.02
C GLN A 64 8.39 -16.03 27.12
N ILE A 65 7.10 -15.75 26.94
CA ILE A 65 6.56 -14.39 27.06
C ILE A 65 6.80 -13.86 28.48
N LYS A 66 6.44 -14.62 29.52
CA LYS A 66 6.64 -14.22 30.92
C LYS A 66 8.11 -14.01 31.27
N ALA A 67 9.00 -14.90 30.82
CA ALA A 67 10.43 -14.78 31.04
C ALA A 67 11.01 -13.54 30.36
N GLY A 68 10.61 -13.27 29.10
CA GLY A 68 11.01 -12.08 28.36
C GLY A 68 10.52 -10.78 29.01
N THR A 69 9.25 -10.72 29.41
CA THR A 69 8.69 -9.57 30.12
C THR A 69 9.37 -9.33 31.46
N LEU A 70 9.66 -10.39 32.22
CA LEU A 70 10.40 -10.27 33.48
C LEU A 70 11.81 -9.73 33.24
N ALA A 71 12.55 -10.29 32.28
CA ALA A 71 13.89 -9.82 31.93
C ALA A 71 13.89 -8.34 31.51
N ALA A 72 12.92 -7.92 30.69
CA ALA A 72 12.74 -6.52 30.30
C ALA A 72 12.49 -5.60 31.51
N ASN A 73 11.72 -6.06 32.50
CA ASN A 73 11.42 -5.32 33.73
C ASN A 73 12.58 -5.30 34.74
N LEU A 74 13.49 -6.28 34.68
CA LEU A 74 14.70 -6.35 35.51
C LEU A 74 15.87 -5.49 34.96
N GLY A 75 15.60 -4.59 34.02
CA GLY A 75 16.59 -3.66 33.46
C GLY A 75 17.30 -4.17 32.20
N LEU A 76 16.96 -5.35 31.69
CA LEU A 76 17.49 -5.86 30.42
C LEU A 76 16.65 -5.41 29.21
N GLY A 77 15.83 -4.37 29.35
CA GLY A 77 14.92 -3.90 28.30
C GLY A 77 15.62 -3.55 26.98
N ASN A 78 16.83 -2.97 27.06
CA ASN A 78 17.62 -2.58 25.89
C ASN A 78 18.40 -3.74 25.25
N PHE A 79 18.35 -4.95 25.83
CA PHE A 79 19.02 -6.10 25.26
C PHE A 79 18.27 -6.57 24.01
N CYS A 80 18.93 -6.58 22.86
CA CYS A 80 18.36 -7.05 21.61
C CYS A 80 18.52 -8.55 21.47
N ILE A 81 17.44 -9.22 21.07
CA ILE A 81 17.44 -10.63 20.67
C ILE A 81 17.11 -10.74 19.18
N ALA A 82 17.55 -11.84 18.57
CA ALA A 82 17.13 -12.17 17.22
C ALA A 82 15.62 -12.45 17.20
N ALA A 83 14.91 -11.76 16.31
CA ALA A 83 13.50 -11.94 16.01
C ALA A 83 13.39 -12.31 14.52
N PRO A 84 13.79 -13.55 14.15
CA PRO A 84 13.80 -13.96 12.75
C PRO A 84 12.39 -13.87 12.17
N LEU A 85 12.27 -13.11 11.09
CA LEU A 85 11.06 -12.95 10.31
C LEU A 85 11.18 -13.77 9.03
N ASP A 86 10.24 -14.67 8.77
CA ASP A 86 10.19 -15.36 7.49
C ASP A 86 9.52 -14.44 6.46
N VAL A 87 10.32 -13.90 5.54
CA VAL A 87 9.84 -13.01 4.47
C VAL A 87 8.76 -13.66 3.60
N LYS A 88 8.71 -15.00 3.54
CA LYS A 88 7.67 -15.73 2.79
C LYS A 88 6.29 -15.63 3.43
N GLU A 89 6.23 -15.27 4.71
CA GLU A 89 4.96 -15.05 5.43
C GLU A 89 4.46 -13.60 5.28
N LEU A 90 5.28 -12.69 4.73
CA LEU A 90 4.89 -11.29 4.52
C LEU A 90 3.98 -11.10 3.32
N THR A 91 4.35 -11.67 2.18
CA THR A 91 3.68 -11.46 0.89
C THR A 91 3.95 -12.62 -0.05
N HIS A 92 3.09 -12.87 -1.03
CA HIS A 92 3.37 -13.80 -2.12
C HIS A 92 4.39 -13.25 -3.13
N ASN A 93 4.64 -11.94 -3.11
CA ASN A 93 5.50 -11.28 -4.08
C ASN A 93 6.99 -11.53 -3.79
N GLU A 94 7.59 -12.45 -4.54
CA GLU A 94 9.01 -12.82 -4.40
C GLU A 94 9.97 -11.64 -4.58
N ASP A 95 9.64 -10.66 -5.42
CA ASP A 95 10.47 -9.46 -5.61
C ASP A 95 10.48 -8.60 -4.35
N VAL A 96 9.35 -8.47 -3.65
CA VAL A 96 9.28 -7.75 -2.37
C VAL A 96 9.99 -8.55 -1.29
N GLN A 97 9.78 -9.87 -1.22
CA GLN A 97 10.50 -10.72 -0.27
C GLN A 97 12.02 -10.57 -0.40
N LYS A 98 12.53 -10.55 -1.63
CA LYS A 98 13.95 -10.34 -1.92
C LYS A 98 14.40 -8.96 -1.48
N LYS A 99 13.65 -7.90 -1.82
CA LYS A 99 13.96 -6.53 -1.39
C LYS A 99 14.02 -6.41 0.13
N THR A 100 13.04 -6.95 0.85
CA THR A 100 13.01 -6.93 2.32
C THR A 100 14.21 -7.68 2.91
N LYS A 101 14.58 -8.83 2.32
CA LYS A 101 15.73 -9.60 2.78
C LYS A 101 17.07 -8.92 2.53
N ASP A 102 17.19 -8.23 1.40
CA ASP A 102 18.41 -7.54 0.98
C ASP A 102 18.51 -6.11 1.57
N ASP A 103 17.46 -5.60 2.22
CA ASP A 103 17.42 -4.26 2.81
C ASP A 103 18.20 -4.20 4.13
N PRO A 104 19.29 -3.41 4.23
CA PRO A 104 20.07 -3.26 5.46
C PRO A 104 19.28 -2.64 6.63
N TRP A 105 18.12 -2.02 6.37
CA TRP A 105 17.27 -1.41 7.39
C TRP A 105 16.17 -2.34 7.91
N CYS A 106 15.99 -3.52 7.31
CA CYS A 106 15.06 -4.55 7.76
C CYS A 106 15.76 -5.59 8.65
N GLU A 107 16.37 -5.14 9.74
CA GLU A 107 17.08 -6.04 10.64
C GLU A 107 16.11 -6.92 11.45
N PRO A 108 16.26 -8.26 11.45
CA PRO A 108 15.39 -9.17 12.20
C PRO A 108 15.81 -9.25 13.67
N SER A 109 15.88 -8.11 14.35
CA SER A 109 16.24 -8.00 15.76
C SER A 109 15.28 -7.08 16.51
N GLY A 110 15.08 -7.37 17.80
CA GLY A 110 14.16 -6.60 18.64
C GLY A 110 14.64 -6.56 20.08
N SER A 111 14.49 -5.40 20.73
CA SER A 111 14.79 -5.27 22.15
C SER A 111 13.80 -6.07 22.99
N LEU A 112 14.25 -6.59 24.14
CA LEU A 112 13.37 -7.29 25.08
C LEU A 112 12.19 -6.40 25.52
N ARG A 113 12.40 -5.09 25.67
CA ARG A 113 11.33 -4.13 25.98
C ARG A 113 10.30 -4.07 24.85
N THR A 114 10.75 -3.88 23.61
CA THR A 114 9.87 -3.81 22.43
C THR A 114 9.02 -5.07 22.29
N LEU A 115 9.64 -6.24 22.39
CA LEU A 115 8.94 -7.52 22.25
C LEU A 115 7.96 -7.76 23.40
N ALA A 116 8.37 -7.50 24.64
CA ALA A 116 7.51 -7.65 25.81
C ALA A 116 6.30 -6.72 25.74
N ASP A 117 6.50 -5.47 25.33
CA ASP A 117 5.44 -4.47 25.19
C ASP A 117 4.49 -4.86 24.06
N MET A 118 4.99 -5.21 22.87
CA MET A 118 4.17 -5.66 21.73
C MET A 118 3.25 -6.82 22.13
N LEU A 119 3.79 -7.84 22.80
CA LEU A 119 3.04 -9.01 23.25
C LEU A 119 2.00 -8.65 24.34
N SER A 120 2.40 -7.82 25.31
CA SER A 120 1.53 -7.42 26.41
C SER A 120 0.39 -6.53 25.93
N TYR A 121 0.67 -5.58 25.03
CA TYR A 121 -0.33 -4.66 24.49
C TYR A 121 -1.27 -5.34 23.49
N GLY A 122 -0.81 -6.33 22.71
CA GLY A 122 -1.70 -7.18 21.92
C GLY A 122 -2.78 -7.85 22.79
N ALA A 123 -2.37 -8.41 23.93
CA ALA A 123 -3.31 -9.00 24.89
C ALA A 123 -4.25 -7.96 25.54
N VAL A 124 -3.79 -6.73 25.75
CA VAL A 124 -4.65 -5.62 26.21
C VAL A 124 -5.69 -5.26 25.15
N LEU A 125 -5.30 -5.17 23.87
CA LEU A 125 -6.21 -4.87 22.76
C LEU A 125 -7.31 -5.93 22.59
N ASP A 126 -7.01 -7.19 22.87
CA ASP A 126 -7.99 -8.30 22.82
C ASP A 126 -9.09 -8.19 23.92
N SER A 127 -8.83 -7.40 24.96
CA SER A 127 -9.76 -7.21 26.07
C SER A 127 -11.00 -6.38 25.68
N LYS A 128 -12.13 -6.64 26.35
CA LYS A 128 -13.34 -5.81 26.19
C LYS A 128 -13.07 -4.35 26.57
N LYS A 129 -12.26 -4.12 27.60
CA LYS A 129 -11.93 -2.77 28.08
C LYS A 129 -11.28 -1.92 26.99
N ALA A 130 -10.35 -2.48 26.21
CA ALA A 130 -9.70 -1.73 25.13
C ALA A 130 -10.67 -1.41 23.99
N ARG A 131 -11.57 -2.34 23.66
CA ARG A 131 -12.60 -2.15 22.62
C ARG A 131 -13.65 -1.11 23.02
N ASP A 132 -14.07 -1.11 24.28
CA ASP A 132 -15.00 -0.13 24.85
C ASP A 132 -14.38 1.27 24.96
N ALA A 133 -13.06 1.35 25.13
CA ALA A 133 -12.33 2.61 25.28
C ALA A 133 -12.15 3.37 23.97
N TRP A 134 -12.51 2.77 22.83
CA TRP A 134 -12.43 3.45 21.53
C TRP A 134 -13.38 4.66 21.48
N PRO A 135 -12.93 5.84 21.03
CA PRO A 135 -13.80 7.01 20.89
C PRO A 135 -14.90 6.74 19.85
N LYS A 136 -16.16 6.87 20.26
CA LYS A 136 -17.31 6.48 19.41
C LYS A 136 -17.35 7.20 18.06
N ASP A 137 -16.94 8.47 18.05
CA ASP A 137 -17.01 9.34 16.87
C ASP A 137 -15.70 9.34 16.06
N LEU A 138 -14.72 8.50 16.42
CA LEU A 138 -13.47 8.37 15.67
C LEU A 138 -13.57 7.19 14.67
N PRO A 139 -13.60 7.45 13.35
CA PRO A 139 -13.72 6.42 12.34
C PRO A 139 -12.57 5.40 12.39
N LEU A 140 -12.89 4.13 12.14
CA LEU A 140 -11.93 3.04 12.09
C LEU A 140 -12.03 2.25 10.78
N LEU A 141 -10.95 2.23 10.01
CA LEU A 141 -10.77 1.29 8.91
C LEU A 141 -9.76 0.22 9.31
N LEU A 142 -10.19 -1.03 9.36
CA LEU A 142 -9.34 -2.19 9.59
C LEU A 142 -9.28 -3.02 8.32
N TYR A 143 -8.09 -3.37 7.84
CA TYR A 143 -7.94 -4.36 6.78
C TYR A 143 -6.87 -5.39 7.13
N HIS A 144 -7.04 -6.62 6.64
CA HIS A 144 -6.19 -7.75 7.02
C HIS A 144 -6.18 -8.78 5.88
N GLY A 145 -5.03 -9.38 5.60
CA GLY A 145 -4.97 -10.59 4.76
C GLY A 145 -5.66 -11.78 5.45
N GLU A 146 -6.46 -12.54 4.71
CA GLU A 146 -7.16 -13.71 5.25
C GLU A 146 -6.20 -14.85 5.63
N GLU A 147 -5.07 -14.95 4.94
CA GLU A 147 -4.05 -15.99 5.13
C GLU A 147 -2.80 -15.46 5.85
N ASP A 148 -2.93 -14.40 6.66
CA ASP A 148 -1.83 -13.87 7.48
C ASP A 148 -1.35 -14.92 8.51
N LYS A 149 -0.06 -15.30 8.39
CA LYS A 149 0.61 -16.30 9.23
C LYS A 149 1.33 -15.68 10.43
N ILE A 150 1.39 -14.36 10.51
CA ILE A 150 2.05 -13.59 11.56
C ILE A 150 0.99 -13.06 12.54
N CYS A 151 0.06 -12.23 12.07
CA CYS A 151 -1.01 -11.67 12.88
C CYS A 151 -2.33 -12.41 12.62
N CYS A 152 -3.07 -12.75 13.68
CA CYS A 152 -4.27 -13.55 13.56
C CYS A 152 -5.43 -12.75 12.94
N PRO A 153 -5.92 -13.09 11.74
CA PRO A 153 -7.02 -12.34 11.10
C PRO A 153 -8.31 -12.41 11.92
N LYS A 154 -8.57 -13.56 12.55
CA LYS A 154 -9.72 -13.76 13.43
C LYS A 154 -9.73 -12.76 14.59
N ALA A 155 -8.58 -12.50 15.21
CA ALA A 155 -8.49 -11.55 16.31
C ALA A 155 -8.87 -10.13 15.89
N SER A 156 -8.54 -9.74 14.66
CA SER A 156 -8.94 -8.45 14.10
C SER A 156 -10.44 -8.35 13.82
N GLY A 157 -11.07 -9.44 13.39
CA GLY A 157 -12.53 -9.53 13.26
C GLY A 157 -13.25 -9.42 14.61
N GLU A 158 -12.80 -10.17 15.61
CA GLU A 158 -13.34 -10.10 16.98
C GLU A 158 -13.15 -8.71 17.61
N TYR A 159 -12.03 -8.04 17.30
CA TYR A 159 -11.79 -6.66 17.70
C TYR A 159 -12.77 -5.69 17.04
N PHE A 160 -12.91 -5.79 15.72
CA PHE A 160 -13.85 -4.98 14.95
C PHE A 160 -15.28 -5.11 15.48
N GLU A 161 -15.77 -6.33 15.71
CA GLU A 161 -17.11 -6.59 16.22
C GLU A 161 -17.36 -5.90 17.56
N GLY A 162 -16.40 -5.98 18.49
CA GLY A 162 -16.53 -5.39 19.82
C GLY A 162 -16.15 -3.91 19.93
N CYS A 163 -15.51 -3.31 18.93
CA CYS A 163 -15.05 -1.92 18.97
C CYS A 163 -16.23 -0.93 19.11
N ALA A 164 -16.08 0.09 19.96
CA ALA A 164 -17.11 1.08 20.25
C ALA A 164 -17.30 2.16 19.15
N ALA A 165 -16.50 2.14 18.08
CA ALA A 165 -16.63 3.07 16.95
C ALA A 165 -18.01 2.96 16.28
N ASN A 166 -18.64 4.11 16.01
CA ASN A 166 -19.90 4.23 15.28
C ASN A 166 -19.67 4.01 13.77
N ASP A 167 -18.66 4.67 13.21
CA ASP A 167 -18.22 4.48 11.83
C ASP A 167 -17.00 3.57 11.81
N LYS A 168 -17.21 2.32 11.39
CA LYS A 168 -16.14 1.34 11.29
C LYS A 168 -16.33 0.43 10.09
N THR A 169 -15.24 0.16 9.39
CA THR A 169 -15.19 -0.78 8.27
C THR A 169 -14.09 -1.81 8.50
N HIS A 170 -14.42 -3.08 8.29
CA HIS A 170 -13.44 -4.18 8.29
C HIS A 170 -13.39 -4.85 6.92
N LYS A 171 -12.19 -4.95 6.35
CA LYS A 171 -11.92 -5.60 5.06
C LYS A 171 -10.97 -6.77 5.26
N LEU A 172 -11.52 -7.98 5.31
CA LEU A 172 -10.74 -9.21 5.21
C LEU A 172 -10.47 -9.49 3.73
N LEU A 173 -9.20 -9.63 3.37
CA LEU A 173 -8.75 -9.72 1.98
C LEU A 173 -8.42 -11.17 1.62
N PRO A 174 -9.23 -11.85 0.80
CA PRO A 174 -9.09 -13.29 0.59
C PRO A 174 -7.77 -13.66 -0.08
N GLY A 175 -7.12 -14.69 0.47
CA GLY A 175 -5.87 -15.24 -0.05
C GLY A 175 -4.63 -14.34 0.08
N LEU A 176 -4.69 -13.24 0.85
CA LEU A 176 -3.52 -12.35 1.07
C LEU A 176 -2.83 -12.63 2.40
N TYR A 177 -1.52 -12.36 2.45
CA TYR A 177 -0.67 -12.52 3.63
C TYR A 177 -0.57 -11.23 4.49
N HIS A 178 0.46 -11.12 5.33
CA HIS A 178 0.64 -10.08 6.35
C HIS A 178 0.77 -8.65 5.81
N GLU A 179 1.31 -8.49 4.61
CA GLU A 179 1.48 -7.19 3.94
C GLU A 179 0.59 -7.10 2.69
N PRO A 180 -0.75 -6.97 2.82
CA PRO A 180 -1.66 -6.88 1.69
C PRO A 180 -1.29 -5.79 0.67
N GLN A 181 -0.72 -4.68 1.16
CA GLN A 181 -0.24 -3.57 0.31
C GLN A 181 0.88 -3.97 -0.66
N ASN A 182 1.65 -5.01 -0.35
CA ASN A 182 2.79 -5.46 -1.16
C ASN A 182 2.45 -6.64 -2.09
N GLU A 183 1.18 -7.09 -2.11
CA GLU A 183 0.72 -8.23 -2.91
C GLU A 183 0.50 -7.88 -4.39
N LEU A 184 0.81 -8.78 -5.33
CA LEU A 184 0.70 -8.51 -6.77
C LEU A 184 -0.75 -8.31 -7.24
N THR A 185 -1.68 -9.12 -6.74
CA THR A 185 -3.10 -9.10 -7.15
C THR A 185 -3.83 -7.85 -6.67
N TYR A 186 -3.34 -7.23 -5.60
CA TYR A 186 -4.02 -6.13 -4.91
C TYR A 186 -3.20 -4.86 -4.76
N SER A 187 -1.89 -4.83 -4.99
CA SER A 187 -1.07 -3.60 -4.94
C SER A 187 -1.71 -2.48 -5.77
N VAL A 188 -2.10 -2.74 -7.02
CA VAL A 188 -2.79 -1.72 -7.85
C VAL A 188 -4.22 -1.40 -7.36
N ARG A 189 -4.91 -2.35 -6.70
CA ARG A 189 -6.32 -2.19 -6.26
C ARG A 189 -6.46 -1.56 -4.86
N ILE A 190 -5.59 -1.92 -3.92
CA ILE A 190 -5.49 -1.34 -2.58
C ILE A 190 -4.88 0.05 -2.72
N ASP A 191 -3.87 0.31 -3.55
CA ASP A 191 -3.35 1.68 -3.69
C ASP A 191 -4.41 2.64 -4.28
N GLY A 192 -5.21 2.17 -5.24
CA GLY A 192 -6.31 2.95 -5.81
C GLY A 192 -7.51 3.12 -4.87
N HIS A 193 -7.97 2.05 -4.19
CA HIS A 193 -9.12 2.10 -3.30
C HIS A 193 -8.79 2.66 -1.91
N LEU A 194 -7.59 2.43 -1.38
CA LEU A 194 -7.09 3.04 -0.15
C LEU A 194 -6.78 4.51 -0.43
N GLY A 195 -6.10 4.84 -1.52
CA GLY A 195 -5.88 6.23 -1.93
C GLY A 195 -7.18 7.00 -2.09
N THR A 196 -8.20 6.40 -2.71
CA THR A 196 -9.53 7.04 -2.83
C THR A 196 -10.37 7.00 -1.55
N ALA A 197 -10.22 5.99 -0.69
CA ALA A 197 -10.88 5.95 0.63
C ALA A 197 -10.20 6.86 1.67
N MET A 198 -8.95 7.25 1.43
CA MET A 198 -8.21 8.27 2.20
C MET A 198 -8.52 9.69 1.71
N LEU A 199 -9.11 9.84 0.51
CA LEU A 199 -9.55 11.13 0.02
C LEU A 199 -10.89 11.48 0.65
N GLU A 200 -10.96 12.66 1.22
CA GLU A 200 -12.24 13.21 1.66
C GLU A 200 -13.13 13.47 0.43
N TRP A 201 -14.45 13.50 0.65
CA TRP A 201 -15.40 13.59 -0.48
C TRP A 201 -15.17 14.83 -1.35
N TRP A 202 -14.66 15.93 -0.77
CA TRP A 202 -14.31 17.14 -1.50
C TRP A 202 -13.02 17.00 -2.32
N GLU A 203 -12.04 16.21 -1.86
CA GLU A 203 -10.80 15.96 -2.60
C GLU A 203 -11.07 15.05 -3.80
N ALA A 204 -11.91 14.01 -3.60
CA ALA A 204 -12.44 13.20 -4.69
C ALA A 204 -13.22 14.04 -5.71
N LEU A 205 -14.00 15.03 -5.24
CA LEU A 205 -14.71 15.97 -6.12
C LEU A 205 -13.73 16.85 -6.93
N ILE A 206 -12.66 17.37 -6.33
CA ILE A 206 -11.63 18.15 -7.04
C ILE A 206 -10.96 17.31 -8.12
N VAL A 207 -10.57 16.08 -7.79
CA VAL A 207 -9.99 15.14 -8.76
C VAL A 207 -10.97 14.90 -9.92
N GLY A 208 -12.25 14.67 -9.62
CA GLY A 208 -13.30 14.53 -10.64
C GLY A 208 -13.44 15.77 -11.54
N ILE A 209 -13.46 16.97 -10.94
CA ILE A 209 -13.58 18.24 -11.67
C ILE A 209 -12.38 18.51 -12.58
N VAL A 210 -11.19 18.00 -12.26
CA VAL A 210 -10.00 18.19 -13.11
C VAL A 210 -9.87 17.10 -14.17
N VAL A 211 -10.02 15.83 -13.77
CA VAL A 211 -9.76 14.67 -14.65
C VAL A 211 -10.86 14.51 -15.69
N LEU A 212 -12.14 14.73 -15.33
CA LEU A 212 -13.25 14.54 -16.28
C LEU A 212 -13.18 15.51 -17.46
N PRO A 213 -12.97 16.83 -17.29
CA PRO A 213 -12.84 17.75 -18.41
C PRO A 213 -11.60 17.49 -19.25
N ILE A 214 -10.45 17.18 -18.64
CA ILE A 214 -9.22 16.85 -19.39
C ILE A 214 -9.46 15.61 -20.26
N THR A 215 -10.09 14.58 -19.71
CA THR A 215 -10.42 13.35 -20.43
C THR A 215 -11.44 13.62 -21.54
N ALA A 216 -12.47 14.44 -21.28
CA ALA A 216 -13.45 14.84 -22.28
C ALA A 216 -12.81 15.67 -23.41
N LEU A 217 -11.91 16.59 -23.10
CA LEU A 217 -11.17 17.39 -24.08
C LEU A 217 -10.23 16.53 -24.92
N PHE A 218 -9.54 15.56 -24.28
CA PHE A 218 -8.72 14.58 -24.98
C PHE A 218 -9.55 13.80 -26.01
N TRP A 219 -10.66 13.21 -25.57
CA TRP A 219 -11.54 12.45 -26.47
C TRP A 219 -12.19 13.33 -27.54
N TYR A 220 -12.63 14.53 -27.20
CA TYR A 220 -13.13 15.50 -28.18
C TYR A 220 -12.06 15.84 -29.23
N SER A 221 -10.80 15.99 -28.81
CA SER A 221 -9.68 16.21 -29.72
C SER A 221 -9.44 15.00 -30.64
N CYS A 222 -9.46 13.79 -30.07
CA CYS A 222 -9.35 12.53 -30.81
C CYS A 222 -10.49 12.31 -31.81
N PHE A 223 -11.72 12.75 -31.53
CA PHE A 223 -12.82 12.56 -32.49
C PHE A 223 -12.93 13.70 -33.50
N LYS A 224 -12.61 14.93 -33.11
CA LYS A 224 -12.79 16.10 -33.98
C LYS A 224 -11.57 16.44 -34.82
N TYR A 225 -10.38 16.46 -34.22
CA TYR A 225 -9.17 16.96 -34.88
C TYR A 225 -8.32 15.83 -35.45
N PHE A 226 -8.18 14.72 -34.72
CA PHE A 226 -7.33 13.61 -35.13
C PHE A 226 -7.66 13.06 -36.52
N PRO A 227 -8.94 12.86 -36.95
CA PRO A 227 -9.21 12.36 -38.31
C PRO A 227 -8.67 13.31 -39.39
N SER A 228 -8.85 14.62 -39.22
CA SER A 228 -8.38 15.62 -40.19
C SER A 228 -6.85 15.69 -40.26
N GLN A 229 -6.18 15.63 -39.10
CA GLN A 229 -4.72 15.62 -39.01
C GLN A 229 -4.13 14.33 -39.55
N PHE A 230 -4.76 13.19 -39.24
CA PHE A 230 -4.38 11.89 -39.76
C PHE A 230 -4.51 11.85 -41.29
N HIS A 231 -5.62 12.33 -41.86
CA HIS A 231 -5.78 12.45 -43.31
C HIS A 231 -4.75 13.38 -43.96
N TYR A 232 -4.42 14.50 -43.33
CA TYR A 232 -3.38 15.40 -43.82
C TYR A 232 -1.99 14.73 -43.81
N MET A 233 -1.62 14.10 -42.69
CA MET A 233 -0.37 13.38 -42.55
C MET A 233 -0.27 12.19 -43.50
N SER A 234 -1.37 11.44 -43.69
CA SER A 234 -1.41 10.30 -44.60
C SER A 234 -1.19 10.72 -46.05
N ARG A 235 -1.78 11.84 -46.49
CA ARG A 235 -1.57 12.39 -47.83
C ARG A 235 -0.12 12.86 -48.05
N ARG A 236 0.47 13.53 -47.07
CA ARG A 236 1.88 13.95 -47.15
C ARG A 236 2.82 12.75 -47.17
N PHE A 237 2.54 11.74 -46.35
CA PHE A 237 3.29 10.48 -46.40
C PHE A 237 3.18 9.81 -47.78
N ALA A 238 1.97 9.75 -48.35
CA ALA A 238 1.74 9.21 -49.69
C ALA A 238 2.58 9.92 -50.76
N TYR A 239 2.62 11.26 -50.73
CA TYR A 239 3.45 12.06 -51.62
C TYR A 239 4.95 11.74 -51.49
N TYR A 240 5.47 11.66 -50.26
CA TYR A 240 6.91 11.41 -50.06
C TYR A 240 7.35 10.00 -50.44
N VAL A 241 6.47 9.01 -50.32
CA VAL A 241 6.81 7.60 -50.56
C VAL A 241 6.48 7.17 -51.99
N PHE A 242 5.30 7.55 -52.49
CA PHE A 242 4.77 7.09 -53.78
C PHE A 242 4.72 8.19 -54.84
N GLY A 243 5.08 9.44 -54.51
CA GLY A 243 5.03 10.56 -55.45
C GLY A 243 3.62 11.09 -55.77
N ASP A 244 2.58 10.49 -55.21
CA ASP A 244 1.17 10.87 -55.42
C ASP A 244 0.43 11.01 -54.08
N GLU A 245 -0.35 12.09 -53.95
CA GLU A 245 -1.15 12.41 -52.78
C GLU A 245 -2.49 11.66 -52.73
N ASN A 246 -2.96 11.08 -53.83
CA ASN A 246 -4.28 10.45 -53.94
C ASN A 246 -4.26 8.93 -53.77
N VAL A 247 -3.12 8.36 -53.41
CA VAL A 247 -3.01 6.92 -53.17
C VAL A 247 -3.90 6.53 -51.98
N ASP A 248 -4.73 5.50 -52.17
CA ASP A 248 -5.47 4.90 -51.06
C ASP A 248 -4.49 4.19 -50.12
N MET A 249 -4.05 4.94 -49.10
CA MET A 249 -3.10 4.48 -48.10
C MET A 249 -3.62 3.26 -47.32
N ILE A 250 -4.93 3.10 -47.16
CA ILE A 250 -5.51 1.96 -46.45
C ILE A 250 -5.39 0.70 -47.32
N ALA A 251 -5.65 0.82 -48.63
CA ALA A 251 -5.43 -0.27 -49.57
C ALA A 251 -3.94 -0.62 -49.69
N ALA A 252 -3.05 0.37 -49.76
CA ALA A 252 -1.61 0.18 -49.83
C ALA A 252 -1.04 -0.53 -48.58
N VAL A 253 -1.43 -0.09 -47.38
CA VAL A 253 -1.03 -0.72 -46.12
C VAL A 253 -1.62 -2.13 -45.98
N ARG A 254 -2.87 -2.35 -46.38
CA ARG A 254 -3.47 -3.70 -46.42
C ARG A 254 -2.73 -4.63 -47.36
N GLY A 255 -2.35 -4.15 -48.54
CA GLY A 255 -1.52 -4.90 -49.50
C GLY A 255 -0.16 -5.26 -48.90
N TYR A 256 0.52 -4.28 -48.29
CA TYR A 256 1.81 -4.48 -47.64
C TYR A 256 1.75 -5.47 -46.46
N ILE A 257 0.71 -5.39 -45.62
CA ILE A 257 0.47 -6.34 -44.53
C ILE A 257 0.17 -7.74 -45.09
N ALA A 258 -0.62 -7.85 -46.15
CA ALA A 258 -0.91 -9.14 -46.79
C ALA A 258 0.35 -9.77 -47.40
N GLU A 259 1.23 -8.98 -48.01
CA GLU A 259 2.54 -9.44 -48.50
C GLU A 259 3.46 -9.88 -47.35
N LEU A 260 3.54 -9.10 -46.27
CA LEU A 260 4.29 -9.48 -45.07
C LEU A 260 3.78 -10.78 -44.46
N LEU A 261 2.45 -10.95 -44.36
CA LEU A 261 1.85 -12.19 -43.86
C LEU A 261 2.10 -13.37 -44.81
N ASN A 262 2.07 -13.16 -46.12
CA ASN A 262 2.41 -14.18 -47.11
C ASN A 262 3.90 -14.57 -47.04
N LEU A 263 4.81 -13.60 -46.92
CA LEU A 263 6.24 -13.85 -46.74
C LEU A 263 6.53 -14.58 -45.42
N LEU A 264 5.88 -14.18 -44.33
CA LEU A 264 5.96 -14.86 -43.03
C LEU A 264 5.44 -16.30 -43.14
N TRP A 265 4.34 -16.50 -43.86
CA TRP A 265 3.77 -17.82 -44.14
C TRP A 265 4.71 -18.71 -44.96
N PHE A 266 5.37 -18.18 -46.00
CA PHE A 266 6.38 -18.91 -46.78
C PHE A 266 7.64 -19.21 -45.97
N TYR A 267 8.06 -18.30 -45.10
CA TYR A 267 9.19 -18.49 -44.18
C TYR A 267 8.91 -19.61 -43.17
N ILE A 268 7.71 -19.63 -42.57
CA ILE A 268 7.29 -20.68 -41.63
C ILE A 268 7.23 -22.06 -42.33
N ARG A 269 6.90 -22.12 -43.62
CA ARG A 269 6.83 -23.36 -44.41
C ARG A 269 8.13 -23.78 -45.09
N GLY A 270 9.22 -23.03 -44.93
CA GLY A 270 10.54 -23.38 -45.47
C GLY A 270 10.65 -23.32 -47.00
N ALA A 271 9.82 -22.53 -47.68
CA ALA A 271 9.89 -22.39 -49.14
C ALA A 271 10.88 -21.25 -49.54
N PRO A 272 11.73 -21.43 -50.57
CA PRO A 272 12.70 -20.41 -50.95
C PRO A 272 12.01 -19.17 -51.54
N ALA A 273 12.28 -18.00 -50.96
CA ALA A 273 11.76 -16.70 -51.38
C ALA A 273 12.33 -16.25 -52.74
N LYS A 274 11.80 -16.78 -53.84
CA LYS A 274 12.02 -16.25 -55.19
C LYS A 274 10.72 -16.30 -55.99
N ALA A 275 9.81 -15.37 -55.71
CA ALA A 275 8.78 -14.91 -56.63
C ALA A 275 7.95 -13.78 -55.99
N ALA A 276 8.48 -12.55 -55.98
CA ALA A 276 7.69 -11.31 -55.89
C ALA A 276 8.64 -10.09 -55.90
N VAL A 277 9.39 -9.91 -56.98
CA VAL A 277 9.92 -8.57 -57.32
C VAL A 277 9.51 -8.37 -58.78
N GLY A 278 8.40 -7.68 -58.93
CA GLY A 278 7.79 -7.37 -60.22
C GLY A 278 6.92 -6.13 -60.06
N HIS A 279 7.56 -5.01 -59.76
CA HIS A 279 7.02 -3.69 -60.06
C HIS A 279 8.19 -2.82 -60.55
N GLU A 280 8.19 -2.55 -61.85
CA GLU A 280 8.84 -1.35 -62.40
C GLU A 280 8.22 -0.11 -61.73
N LEU A 281 9.08 0.90 -61.59
CA LEU A 281 8.81 2.23 -61.04
C LEU A 281 7.61 2.93 -61.71
#